data_AF-A0A2U0AH40-F1
#
_entry.id   AF-A0A2U0AH40-F1
#
_cell.length_a   1.000
_cell.length_b   1.000
_cell.length_c   1.000
_cell.angle_alpha   90.00
_cell.angle_beta   90.00
_cell.angle_gamma   90.00
#
_symmetry.space_group_name_H-M   'P 1'
#
loop_
_entity.id
_entity.type
_entity.pdbx_description
1 polymer ?
#
loop_
_entity_poly.entity_id
_entity_poly.type
_entity_poly.pdbx_seq_one_letter_code
_entity_poly.pdbx_strand_id
1 'polypeptide(L)'
;MIFDVDESIRKRAKTPHELSMVNLVACHLIAAPASIVLDIGFMGFLVPLLLSLSVIAFIWFRSGVETSNGEWFVAAHWRLSANRTRILLVGYAISALILGMAMLATSGNSKGDIMMVAITRVAVVPTLLTVMICFV
;
A
#
# COMPACT_ATOMS: atom_id res chain seq x y z
N MET A 1 15.82 -19.26 -14.04
CA MET A 1 15.37 -19.80 -15.35
C MET A 1 15.39 -18.66 -16.34
N ILE A 2 16.06 -18.83 -17.48
CA ILE A 2 15.97 -17.90 -18.61
C ILE A 2 14.87 -18.49 -19.49
N PHE A 3 13.73 -17.82 -19.55
CA PHE A 3 12.64 -18.19 -20.45
C PHE A 3 12.91 -17.53 -21.80
N ASP A 4 12.70 -18.26 -22.89
CA ASP A 4 12.75 -17.72 -24.24
C ASP A 4 11.45 -16.96 -24.51
N VAL A 5 11.47 -15.66 -24.21
CA VAL A 5 10.32 -14.76 -24.35
C VAL A 5 10.81 -13.49 -25.03
N ASP A 6 10.02 -12.99 -25.97
CA ASP A 6 10.34 -11.75 -26.67
C ASP A 6 10.56 -10.58 -25.69
N GLU A 7 11.50 -9.70 -26.03
CA GLU A 7 11.90 -8.59 -25.17
C GLU A 7 10.74 -7.62 -24.92
N SER A 8 9.78 -7.49 -25.86
CA SER A 8 8.58 -6.67 -25.66
C SER A 8 7.67 -7.23 -24.55
N ILE A 9 7.50 -8.55 -24.49
CA ILE A 9 6.72 -9.25 -23.46
C ILE A 9 7.43 -9.13 -22.12
N ARG A 10 8.76 -9.28 -22.11
CA ARG A 10 9.58 -9.12 -20.91
C ARG A 10 9.49 -7.72 -20.32
N LYS A 11 9.46 -6.68 -21.15
CA LYS A 11 9.25 -5.29 -20.69
C LYS A 11 7.87 -5.11 -20.07
N ARG A 12 6.80 -5.61 -20.73
CA ARG A 12 5.42 -5.55 -20.21
C ARG A 12 5.25 -6.30 -18.90
N ALA A 13 5.99 -7.38 -18.68
CA ALA A 13 5.95 -8.15 -17.44
C ALA A 13 6.52 -7.39 -16.22
N LYS A 14 7.33 -6.34 -16.42
CA LYS A 14 7.88 -5.51 -15.32
C LYS A 14 6.91 -4.44 -14.83
N THR A 15 6.01 -3.98 -15.69
CA THR A 15 5.02 -2.93 -15.38
C THR A 15 4.28 -3.13 -14.05
N PRO A 16 3.74 -4.32 -13.70
CA PRO A 16 3.04 -4.49 -12.42
C PRO A 16 3.94 -4.29 -11.19
N HIS A 17 5.23 -4.60 -11.30
CA HIS A 17 6.18 -4.38 -10.21
C HIS A 17 6.57 -2.91 -10.12
N GLU A 18 6.91 -2.26 -11.24
CA GLU A 18 7.22 -0.84 -11.27
C GLU A 18 6.07 0.02 -10.72
N LEU A 19 4.83 -0.31 -11.09
CA LEU A 19 3.65 0.36 -10.55
C LEU A 19 3.51 0.17 -9.02
N SER A 20 3.76 -1.05 -8.52
CA SER A 20 3.76 -1.31 -7.08
C SER A 20 4.85 -0.53 -6.35
N MET A 21 6.03 -0.39 -6.94
CA MET A 21 7.16 0.36 -6.36
C MET A 21 6.87 1.85 -6.32
N VAL A 22 6.32 2.42 -7.41
CA VAL A 22 5.88 3.82 -7.43
C VAL A 22 4.82 4.06 -6.37
N ASN A 23 3.87 3.15 -6.18
CA ASN A 23 2.86 3.26 -5.13
C ASN A 23 3.48 3.29 -3.71
N LEU A 24 4.43 2.39 -3.43
CA LEU A 24 5.10 2.35 -2.13
C LEU A 24 5.88 3.65 -1.87
N VAL A 25 6.69 4.10 -2.84
CA VAL A 25 7.49 5.32 -2.73
C VAL A 25 6.60 6.56 -2.59
N ALA A 26 5.69 6.78 -3.53
CA ALA A 26 4.90 8.01 -3.60
C ALA A 26 3.95 8.13 -2.41
N CYS A 27 3.17 7.09 -2.11
CA CYS A 27 2.15 7.16 -1.07
C CYS A 27 2.73 7.04 0.35
N HIS A 28 3.76 6.21 0.56
CA HIS A 28 4.21 5.89 1.93
C HIS A 28 5.54 6.55 2.29
N LEU A 29 6.47 6.63 1.35
CA LEU A 29 7.80 7.16 1.63
C LEU A 29 7.84 8.69 1.49
N ILE A 30 7.03 9.26 0.60
CA ILE A 30 6.94 10.70 0.36
C ILE A 30 5.70 11.28 1.03
N ALA A 31 4.50 10.85 0.63
CA ALA A 31 3.28 11.54 1.03
C ALA A 31 2.94 11.38 2.52
N ALA A 32 3.20 10.22 3.14
CA ALA A 32 2.97 10.05 4.58
C ALA A 32 3.88 10.93 5.45
N PRO A 33 5.22 10.98 5.26
CA PRO A 33 6.06 11.95 5.97
C PRO A 33 5.72 13.40 5.66
N ALA A 34 5.40 13.72 4.39
CA ALA A 34 4.98 15.07 4.01
C ALA A 34 3.74 15.52 4.80
N SER A 35 2.78 14.62 5.04
CA SER A 35 1.59 14.95 5.83
C SER A 35 1.89 15.32 7.28
N ILE A 36 2.92 14.71 7.88
CA ILE A 36 3.42 15.01 9.23
C ILE A 36 4.13 16.36 9.25
N VAL A 37 5.03 16.60 8.28
CA VAL A 37 5.83 17.84 8.22
C VAL A 37 4.96 19.06 7.93
N LEU A 38 3.93 18.90 7.09
CA LEU A 38 3.00 19.97 6.71
C LEU A 38 1.84 20.14 7.70
N ASP A 39 1.80 19.38 8.79
CA ASP A 39 0.77 19.42 9.83
C ASP A 39 -0.67 19.36 9.30
N ILE A 40 -0.89 18.52 8.28
CA ILE A 40 -2.21 18.35 7.62
C ILE A 40 -3.19 17.60 8.55
N GLY A 41 -2.70 17.08 9.67
CA GLY A 41 -3.47 16.28 10.62
C GLY A 41 -3.87 14.92 10.03
N PHE A 42 -4.90 14.31 10.62
CA PHE A 42 -5.34 12.95 10.28
C PHE A 42 -5.72 12.76 8.80
N MET A 43 -6.29 13.80 8.17
CA MET A 43 -6.65 13.77 6.75
C MET A 43 -5.44 13.57 5.82
N GLY A 44 -4.26 14.02 6.26
CA GLY A 44 -3.03 13.87 5.52
C GLY A 44 -2.56 12.41 5.36
N PHE A 45 -3.02 11.49 6.23
CA PHE A 45 -2.78 10.05 6.07
C PHE A 45 -3.86 9.35 5.25
N LEU A 46 -5.07 9.92 5.18
CA LEU A 46 -6.17 9.35 4.42
C LEU A 46 -5.94 9.45 2.91
N VAL A 47 -5.39 10.58 2.44
CA VAL A 47 -5.14 10.81 1.00
C VAL A 47 -4.15 9.78 0.42
N PRO A 48 -2.95 9.55 0.99
CA PRO A 48 -2.03 8.54 0.49
C PRO A 48 -2.57 7.12 0.62
N LEU A 49 -3.34 6.84 1.67
CA LEU A 49 -4.00 5.54 1.85
C LEU A 49 -5.00 5.25 0.72
N LEU A 50 -5.90 6.20 0.43
CA LEU A 50 -6.91 6.04 -0.63
C LEU A 50 -6.27 5.94 -2.02
N LEU A 51 -5.22 6.75 -2.27
CA LEU A 51 -4.46 6.67 -3.51
C LEU A 51 -3.81 5.28 -3.66
N SER A 52 -3.20 4.77 -2.59
CA SER A 52 -2.61 3.43 -2.59
C SER A 52 -3.63 2.32 -2.82
N LEU A 53 -4.77 2.38 -2.13
CA LEU A 53 -5.87 1.43 -2.34
C LEU A 53 -6.37 1.45 -3.78
N SER A 54 -6.42 2.63 -4.41
CA SER A 54 -6.80 2.77 -5.82
C SER A 54 -5.79 2.08 -6.75
N VAL A 55 -4.49 2.23 -6.49
CA VAL A 55 -3.45 1.53 -7.26
C VAL A 55 -3.52 0.01 -7.05
N ILE A 56 -3.73 -0.45 -5.81
CA ILE A 56 -3.90 -1.89 -5.50
C ILE A 56 -5.11 -2.46 -6.25
N ALA A 57 -6.26 -1.76 -6.21
CA ALA A 57 -7.47 -2.16 -6.91
C ALA A 57 -7.23 -2.24 -8.43
N PHE A 58 -6.51 -1.26 -8.99
CA PHE A 58 -6.12 -1.28 -10.39
C PHE A 58 -5.22 -2.48 -10.73
N ILE A 59 -4.23 -2.81 -9.89
CA ILE A 59 -3.36 -3.98 -10.09
C ILE A 59 -4.18 -5.27 -10.09
N TRP A 60 -5.14 -5.41 -9.18
CA TRP A 60 -6.01 -6.59 -9.13
C TRP A 60 -6.92 -6.68 -10.35
N PHE A 61 -7.55 -5.57 -10.75
CA PHE A 61 -8.36 -5.51 -11.95
C PHE A 61 -7.56 -5.91 -13.20
N ARG A 62 -6.38 -5.30 -13.39
CA ARG A 62 -5.50 -5.59 -14.51
C ARG A 62 -5.00 -7.03 -14.49
N SER A 63 -4.69 -7.56 -13.31
CA SER A 63 -4.32 -8.97 -13.14
C SER A 63 -5.43 -9.91 -13.60
N GLY A 64 -6.70 -9.59 -13.36
CA GLY A 64 -7.83 -10.36 -13.87
C GLY A 64 -7.89 -10.33 -15.39
N VAL A 65 -7.78 -9.14 -15.99
CA VAL A 65 -7.82 -8.95 -17.45
C VAL A 65 -6.69 -9.70 -18.16
N GLU A 66 -5.45 -9.57 -17.68
CA GLU A 66 -4.28 -10.23 -18.28
C GLU A 66 -4.32 -11.75 -18.08
N THR A 67 -4.93 -12.25 -17.01
CA THR A 67 -5.10 -13.70 -16.81
C THR A 67 -6.10 -14.29 -17.81
N SER A 68 -7.12 -13.54 -18.20
CA SER A 68 -8.14 -14.02 -19.15
C SER A 68 -7.74 -13.88 -20.61
N ASN A 69 -7.04 -12.79 -20.97
CA ASN A 69 -6.81 -12.40 -22.37
C ASN A 69 -5.33 -12.18 -22.74
N GLY A 70 -4.44 -12.21 -21.75
CA GLY A 70 -3.04 -11.82 -21.92
C GLY A 70 -2.08 -13.01 -22.13
N GLU A 71 -0.84 -12.66 -22.47
CA GLU A 71 0.28 -13.59 -22.53
C GLU A 71 0.54 -14.20 -21.16
N TRP A 72 0.77 -15.52 -21.10
CA TRP A 72 0.94 -16.25 -19.83
C TRP A 72 2.03 -15.64 -18.94
N PHE A 73 3.13 -15.16 -19.56
CA PHE A 73 4.26 -14.58 -18.84
C PHE A 73 3.89 -13.26 -18.18
N VAL A 74 3.15 -12.39 -18.90
CA VAL A 74 2.67 -11.10 -18.38
C VAL A 74 1.64 -11.34 -17.29
N ALA A 75 0.66 -12.21 -17.54
CA ALA A 75 -0.36 -12.60 -16.58
C ALA A 75 0.23 -13.11 -15.25
N ALA A 76 1.26 -13.95 -15.32
CA ALA A 76 1.95 -14.46 -14.13
C ALA A 76 2.57 -13.33 -13.29
N HIS A 77 3.18 -12.33 -13.92
CA HIS A 77 3.77 -11.18 -13.22
C HIS A 77 2.73 -10.27 -12.60
N TRP A 78 1.60 -10.05 -13.29
CA TRP A 78 0.47 -9.30 -12.70
C TRP A 78 -0.12 -10.02 -11.50
N ARG A 79 -0.31 -11.35 -11.57
CA ARG A 79 -0.80 -12.15 -10.42
C ARG A 79 0.16 -12.13 -9.25
N LEU A 80 1.47 -12.20 -9.51
CA LEU A 80 2.48 -12.14 -8.47
C LEU A 80 2.46 -10.77 -7.75
N SER A 81 2.40 -9.67 -8.51
CA SER A 81 2.30 -8.32 -7.93
C SER A 81 0.98 -8.15 -7.14
N ALA A 82 -0.14 -8.61 -7.69
CA ALA A 82 -1.44 -8.61 -7.01
C ALA A 82 -1.44 -9.41 -5.70
N ASN A 83 -0.70 -10.52 -5.63
CA ASN A 83 -0.56 -11.28 -4.40
C ASN A 83 0.35 -10.56 -3.38
N ARG A 84 1.41 -9.88 -3.83
CA ARG A 84 2.29 -9.10 -2.95
C ARG A 84 1.56 -7.94 -2.28
N THR A 85 0.63 -7.28 -2.98
CA THR A 85 -0.16 -6.18 -2.38
C THR A 85 -1.03 -6.63 -1.20
N ARG A 86 -1.32 -7.93 -1.04
CA ARG A 86 -2.02 -8.46 0.14
C ARG A 86 -1.23 -8.22 1.43
N ILE A 87 0.09 -8.27 1.39
CA ILE A 87 0.95 -8.00 2.56
C ILE A 87 0.75 -6.54 3.00
N LEU A 88 0.68 -5.62 2.03
CA LEU A 88 0.41 -4.20 2.31
C LEU A 88 -0.98 -4.01 2.92
N LEU A 89 -2.01 -4.70 2.41
CA LEU A 89 -3.35 -4.68 2.98
C LEU A 89 -3.42 -5.21 4.42
N VAL A 90 -2.63 -6.23 4.75
CA VAL A 90 -2.51 -6.71 6.15
C VAL A 90 -1.93 -5.61 7.04
N GLY A 91 -0.91 -4.89 6.57
CA GLY A 91 -0.37 -3.73 7.28
C GLY A 91 -1.43 -2.66 7.55
N TYR A 92 -2.24 -2.33 6.53
CA TYR A 92 -3.35 -1.38 6.69
C TYR A 92 -4.39 -1.87 7.67
N ALA A 93 -4.76 -3.15 7.64
CA ALA A 93 -5.73 -3.72 8.55
C ALA A 93 -5.25 -3.63 10.01
N ILE A 94 -3.98 -3.95 10.28
CA ILE A 94 -3.39 -3.84 11.62
C ILE A 94 -3.35 -2.37 12.07
N SER A 95 -2.88 -1.47 11.21
CA SER A 95 -2.84 -0.03 11.49
C SER A 95 -4.24 0.54 11.78
N ALA A 96 -5.24 0.17 10.98
CA ALA A 96 -6.62 0.59 11.16
C ALA A 96 -7.24 0.02 12.45
N LEU A 97 -6.92 -1.23 12.81
CA LEU A 97 -7.36 -1.84 14.06
C LEU A 97 -6.81 -1.07 15.28
N ILE A 98 -5.51 -0.75 15.27
CA ILE A 98 -4.88 0.02 16.35
C ILE A 98 -5.53 1.40 16.49
N LEU A 99 -5.73 2.11 15.38
CA LEU A 99 -6.41 3.42 15.36
C LEU A 99 -7.86 3.32 15.84
N GLY A 100 -8.60 2.31 15.38
CA GLY A 100 -9.98 2.08 15.78
C GLY A 100 -10.12 1.80 17.27
N MET A 101 -9.28 0.94 17.83
CA MET A 101 -9.25 0.68 19.28
C MET A 101 -8.87 1.93 20.07
N ALA A 102 -7.92 2.73 19.58
CA ALA A 102 -7.51 3.97 20.21
C ALA A 102 -8.65 5.01 20.25
N MET A 103 -9.38 5.16 19.15
CA MET A 103 -10.54 6.05 19.08
C MET A 103 -11.62 5.64 20.07
N LEU A 104 -11.93 4.33 20.16
CA LEU A 104 -12.89 3.82 21.14
C LEU A 104 -12.44 4.08 22.58
N ALA A 105 -11.17 3.82 22.89
CA ALA A 105 -10.61 3.99 24.24
C ALA A 105 -10.49 5.46 24.68
N THR A 106 -10.37 6.38 23.72
CA THR A 106 -10.24 7.83 23.99
C THR A 106 -11.55 8.59 23.93
N SER A 107 -12.60 7.98 23.37
CA SER A 107 -13.93 8.57 23.30
C SER A 107 -14.48 8.92 24.70
N GLY A 108 -14.79 10.20 24.92
CA GLY A 108 -15.30 10.71 26.20
C GLY A 108 -14.24 11.14 27.23
N ASN A 109 -12.94 11.11 26.89
CA ASN A 109 -11.86 11.49 27.80
C ASN A 109 -11.29 12.88 27.48
N SER A 110 -11.18 13.77 28.47
CA SER A 110 -10.68 15.15 28.30
C SER A 110 -9.23 15.25 27.79
N LYS A 111 -8.43 14.17 27.93
CA LYS A 111 -7.05 14.08 27.44
C LYS A 111 -6.90 13.22 26.17
N GLY A 112 -8.03 12.87 25.52
CA GLY A 112 -8.07 11.97 24.37
C GLY A 112 -7.22 12.45 23.19
N ASP A 113 -7.19 13.75 22.93
CA ASP A 113 -6.50 14.33 21.76
C ASP A 113 -4.97 14.10 21.79
N ILE A 114 -4.33 14.28 22.95
CA ILE A 114 -2.88 14.06 23.09
C ILE A 114 -2.55 12.57 22.90
N MET A 115 -3.38 11.70 23.47
CA MET A 115 -3.22 10.25 23.35
C MET A 115 -3.42 9.79 21.90
N MET A 116 -4.39 10.36 21.18
CA MET A 116 -4.63 10.09 19.76
C MET A 116 -3.45 10.50 18.87
N VAL A 117 -2.80 11.63 19.14
CA VAL A 117 -1.59 12.04 18.39
C VAL A 117 -0.46 11.02 18.59
N ALA A 118 -0.23 10.58 19.83
CA ALA A 118 0.80 9.58 20.12
C ALA A 118 0.50 8.22 19.45
N ILE A 119 -0.74 7.74 19.56
CA ILE A 119 -1.14 6.44 18.99
C ILE A 119 -1.12 6.48 17.47
N THR A 120 -1.48 7.61 16.85
CA THR A 120 -1.44 7.73 15.37
C THR A 120 -0.03 7.47 14.84
N ARG A 121 1.01 7.95 15.53
CA ARG A 121 2.42 7.72 15.13
C ARG A 121 2.82 6.25 15.27
N VAL A 122 2.37 5.58 16.33
CA VAL A 122 2.62 4.14 16.54
C VAL A 122 1.86 3.29 15.52
N ALA A 123 0.63 3.66 15.20
CA ALA A 123 -0.21 2.94 14.26
C ALA A 123 0.33 2.95 12.83
N VAL A 124 1.19 3.89 12.46
CA VAL A 124 1.84 3.92 11.13
C VAL A 124 2.94 2.85 11.00
N VAL A 125 3.53 2.39 12.12
CA VAL A 125 4.69 1.47 12.11
C VAL A 125 4.40 0.13 11.40
N PRO A 126 3.29 -0.59 11.66
CA PRO A 126 2.97 -1.82 10.92
C PRO A 126 2.90 -1.62 9.41
N THR A 127 2.36 -0.48 8.96
CA THR A 127 2.32 -0.14 7.53
C THR A 127 3.72 0.11 6.97
N LEU A 128 4.61 0.78 7.70
CA LEU A 128 6.00 0.96 7.26
C LEU A 128 6.75 -0.37 7.15
N LEU A 129 6.53 -1.29 8.09
CA LEU A 129 7.12 -2.64 8.03
C LEU A 129 6.65 -3.42 6.81
N THR A 130 5.35 -3.39 6.49
CA THR A 130 4.85 -4.08 5.30
C THR A 130 5.30 -3.41 4.01
N VAL A 131 5.49 -2.09 4.00
CA VAL A 131 6.14 -1.37 2.88
C VAL A 131 7.55 -1.90 2.67
N MET A 132 8.38 -1.98 3.72
CA MET A 132 9.75 -2.51 3.62
C MET A 132 9.80 -3.96 3.14
N ILE A 133 8.86 -4.81 3.59
CA ILE A 133 8.76 -6.19 3.10
C ILE A 133 8.37 -6.22 1.60
N CYS A 134 7.50 -5.33 1.15
CA CYS A 134 7.10 -5.27 -0.26
C CYS A 134 8.19 -4.74 -1.20
N PHE A 135 9.20 -4.04 -0.68
CA PHE A 135 10.34 -3.56 -1.46
C PHE A 135 11.31 -4.67 -1.89
N VAL A 136 11.33 -5.80 -1.17
CA VAL A 136 12.22 -6.96 -1.39
C VAL A 136 11.55 -8.01 -2.27
#